data_AF-A0A6F8T762-F1
#
_entry.id   AF-A0A6F8T762-F1
#
_cell.length_a   1.000
_cell.length_b   1.000
_cell.length_c   1.000
_cell.angle_alpha   90.00
_cell.angle_beta   90.00
_cell.angle_gamma   90.00
#
_symmetry.space_group_name_H-M   'P 1'
#
loop_
_entity.id
_entity.type
_entity.pdbx_description
1 polymer ?
#
loop_
_entity_poly.entity_id
_entity_poly.type
_entity_poly.pdbx_seq_one_letter_code
_entity_poly.pdbx_strand_id
1 'polypeptide(L)'
;MLIRWLGIASLLIATLNVPCFAEDREIAITIDDLPFVGSGSSTPASLKRTQDRFMALVNALVENEVPATGFAIGGAVAKNEWDLMETFRNQGFTIGNHTYTHLSLNAISADKYIADIERADEKLGRVLTEPKYFRYPYLAEGKGEKKQKVLDYLLANQYTIAPVTIDSKDYEFNAQLYRIPYSKRAQ
;
A
#
# COMPACT_ATOMS: atom_id res chain seq x y z
N MET A 1 -21.55 43.11 54.44
CA MET A 1 -20.80 43.24 53.16
C MET A 1 -19.96 41.98 52.83
N LEU A 2 -20.46 40.76 53.09
CA LEU A 2 -19.65 39.53 52.96
C LEU A 2 -20.41 38.34 52.35
N ILE A 3 -21.45 38.60 51.56
CA ILE A 3 -22.28 37.53 50.92
C ILE A 3 -22.49 37.83 49.42
N ARG A 4 -21.51 38.47 48.77
CA ARG A 4 -21.54 38.75 47.32
C ARG A 4 -20.38 38.12 46.53
N TRP A 5 -19.56 37.30 47.18
CA TRP A 5 -18.39 36.66 46.56
C TRP A 5 -18.49 35.13 46.42
N LEU A 6 -19.57 34.49 46.90
CA LEU A 6 -19.78 33.05 46.70
C LEU A 6 -20.42 32.68 45.35
N GLY A 7 -21.06 33.63 44.67
CA GLY A 7 -21.71 33.38 43.37
C GLY A 7 -20.75 33.34 42.18
N ILE A 8 -19.55 33.93 42.29
CA ILE A 8 -18.57 34.00 41.19
C ILE A 8 -17.67 32.75 41.19
N ALA A 9 -17.41 32.15 42.35
CA ALA A 9 -16.57 30.95 42.46
C ALA A 9 -17.24 29.69 41.88
N SER A 10 -18.58 29.59 41.91
CA SER A 10 -19.30 28.42 41.36
C SER A 10 -19.44 28.46 39.83
N LEU A 11 -19.33 29.64 39.19
CA LEU A 11 -19.43 29.75 37.73
C LEU A 11 -18.09 29.43 37.02
N LEU A 12 -16.96 29.50 37.74
CA LEU A 12 -15.62 29.23 37.21
C LEU A 12 -15.21 27.75 37.24
N ILE A 13 -15.90 26.91 38.01
CA ILE A 13 -15.60 25.47 38.11
C ILE A 13 -16.32 24.67 37.00
N ALA A 14 -17.37 25.21 36.40
CA ALA A 14 -18.15 24.53 35.36
C ALA A 14 -17.51 24.56 33.96
N THR A 15 -16.45 25.37 33.73
CA THR A 15 -15.82 25.53 32.41
C THR A 15 -14.56 24.68 32.19
N LEU A 16 -14.18 23.80 33.14
CA LEU A 16 -12.96 22.98 33.03
C LEU A 16 -13.20 21.52 32.62
N ASN A 17 -14.44 21.11 32.37
CA ASN A 17 -14.74 19.79 31.83
C ASN A 17 -14.95 19.86 30.31
N VAL A 18 -13.89 20.22 29.58
CA VAL A 18 -13.84 19.90 28.14
C VAL A 18 -13.49 18.41 28.08
N PRO A 19 -14.38 17.51 27.66
CA PRO A 19 -13.99 16.14 27.38
C PRO A 19 -12.93 16.18 26.28
N CYS A 20 -11.69 15.88 26.65
CA CYS A 20 -10.64 15.59 25.68
C CYS A 20 -10.96 14.22 25.11
N PHE A 21 -11.66 14.19 23.97
CA PHE A 21 -11.77 12.96 23.20
C PHE A 21 -10.37 12.65 22.67
N ALA A 22 -9.73 11.61 23.22
CA ALA A 22 -8.65 10.95 22.51
C ALA A 22 -9.28 10.32 21.28
N GLU A 23 -9.14 10.95 20.12
CA GLU A 23 -9.52 10.32 18.86
C GLU A 23 -8.62 9.09 18.65
N ASP A 24 -9.25 7.94 18.48
CA ASP A 24 -8.55 6.75 17.98
C ASP A 24 -8.01 7.10 16.59
N ARG A 25 -6.68 7.03 16.45
CA ARG A 25 -6.00 7.29 15.19
C ARG A 25 -5.63 5.97 14.56
N GLU A 26 -6.19 5.73 13.38
CA GLU A 26 -5.89 4.54 12.59
C GLU A 26 -4.89 4.85 11.48
N ILE A 27 -4.02 3.89 11.20
CA ILE A 27 -3.15 3.91 10.02
C ILE A 27 -3.32 2.61 9.26
N ALA A 28 -3.59 2.71 7.96
CA ALA A 28 -3.56 1.57 7.07
C ALA A 28 -2.14 1.39 6.53
N ILE A 29 -1.52 0.26 6.84
CA ILE A 29 -0.22 -0.11 6.28
C ILE A 29 -0.44 -0.71 4.90
N THR A 30 0.15 -0.09 3.88
CA THR A 30 0.08 -0.59 2.51
C THR A 30 1.46 -0.71 1.88
N ILE A 31 1.65 -1.74 1.07
CA ILE A 31 2.95 -2.11 0.49
C ILE A 31 2.78 -2.22 -1.02
N ASP A 32 3.41 -1.31 -1.76
CA ASP A 32 3.35 -1.34 -3.22
C ASP A 32 4.44 -2.27 -3.79
N ASP A 33 4.30 -2.58 -5.09
CA ASP A 33 5.24 -3.37 -5.88
C ASP A 33 5.46 -4.81 -5.40
N LEU A 34 4.41 -5.46 -4.89
CA LEU A 34 4.45 -6.90 -4.62
C LEU A 34 4.70 -7.72 -5.91
N PRO A 35 5.45 -8.84 -5.82
CA PRO A 35 5.99 -9.46 -4.60
C PRO A 35 7.23 -8.73 -4.06
N PHE A 36 8.12 -8.22 -4.91
CA PHE A 36 9.33 -7.53 -4.46
C PHE A 36 10.00 -6.77 -5.61
N VAL A 37 10.42 -5.52 -5.38
CA VAL A 37 11.21 -4.76 -6.35
C VAL A 37 12.58 -5.41 -6.55
N GLY A 38 12.88 -5.85 -7.78
CA GLY A 38 14.10 -6.58 -8.10
C GLY A 38 13.93 -8.11 -8.13
N SER A 39 12.68 -8.60 -8.06
CA SER A 39 12.30 -9.95 -8.48
C SER A 39 12.63 -10.20 -9.97
N GLY A 40 12.63 -11.47 -10.39
CA GLY A 40 12.83 -11.87 -11.79
C GLY A 40 14.23 -12.40 -12.16
N SER A 41 15.17 -12.44 -11.21
CA SER A 41 16.39 -13.23 -11.36
C SER A 41 16.13 -14.69 -11.02
N SER A 42 16.70 -15.63 -11.78
CA SER A 42 16.42 -17.07 -11.67
C SER A 42 17.53 -17.89 -11.00
N THR A 43 18.57 -17.24 -10.47
CA THR A 43 19.64 -17.99 -9.77
C THR A 43 19.14 -18.50 -8.42
N PRO A 44 19.55 -19.70 -7.97
CA PRO A 44 19.14 -20.20 -6.66
C PRO A 44 19.40 -19.21 -5.51
N ALA A 45 20.52 -18.49 -5.57
CA ALA A 45 20.88 -17.49 -4.57
C ALA A 45 19.97 -16.26 -4.60
N SER A 46 19.54 -15.78 -5.78
CA SER A 46 18.60 -14.65 -5.85
C SER A 46 17.21 -15.06 -5.41
N LEU A 47 16.74 -16.24 -5.79
CA LEU A 47 15.46 -16.78 -5.34
C LEU A 47 15.40 -16.91 -3.83
N LYS A 48 16.45 -17.50 -3.22
CA LYS A 48 16.54 -17.61 -1.77
C LYS A 48 16.50 -16.26 -1.08
N ARG A 49 17.23 -15.25 -1.59
CA ARG A 49 17.19 -13.89 -1.03
C ARG A 49 15.83 -13.22 -1.17
N THR A 50 15.13 -13.38 -2.29
CA THR A 50 13.77 -12.85 -2.46
C THR A 50 12.84 -13.47 -1.43
N GLN A 51 12.88 -14.81 -1.29
CA GLN A 51 12.08 -15.52 -0.32
C GLN A 51 12.38 -15.09 1.12
N ASP A 52 13.66 -15.03 1.52
CA ASP A 52 14.05 -14.64 2.88
C ASP A 52 13.58 -13.22 3.22
N ARG A 53 13.72 -12.27 2.29
CA ARG A 53 13.29 -10.87 2.49
C ARG A 53 11.78 -10.73 2.54
N PHE A 54 11.07 -11.41 1.64
CA PHE A 54 9.62 -11.40 1.61
C PHE A 54 9.04 -12.01 2.89
N MET A 55 9.59 -13.14 3.33
CA MET A 55 9.16 -13.78 4.58
C MET A 55 9.52 -12.96 5.81
N ALA A 56 10.65 -12.25 5.82
CA ALA A 56 10.98 -11.33 6.91
C ALA A 56 9.94 -10.19 7.03
N LEU A 57 9.49 -9.64 5.90
CA LEU A 57 8.39 -8.66 5.88
C LEU A 57 7.08 -9.27 6.42
N VAL A 58 6.68 -10.42 5.90
CA VAL A 58 5.45 -11.12 6.34
C VAL A 58 5.49 -11.43 7.83
N ASN A 59 6.58 -12.01 8.32
CA ASN A 59 6.74 -12.35 9.72
C ASN A 59 6.69 -11.12 10.61
N ALA A 60 7.34 -10.02 10.22
CA ALA A 60 7.27 -8.78 11.00
C ALA A 60 5.83 -8.25 11.13
N LEU A 61 5.03 -8.33 10.06
CA LEU A 61 3.61 -7.94 10.11
C LEU A 61 2.80 -8.87 11.02
N VAL A 62 2.99 -10.18 10.89
CA VAL A 62 2.27 -11.19 11.69
C VAL A 62 2.62 -11.09 13.17
N GLU A 63 3.91 -11.05 13.51
CA GLU A 63 4.41 -11.01 14.89
C GLU A 63 3.98 -9.74 15.64
N ASN A 64 3.77 -8.63 14.91
CA ASN A 64 3.29 -7.38 15.48
C ASN A 64 1.77 -7.18 15.32
N GLU A 65 1.05 -8.20 14.84
CA GLU A 65 -0.40 -8.16 14.64
C GLU A 65 -0.87 -6.99 13.75
N VAL A 66 -0.06 -6.62 12.75
CA VAL A 66 -0.32 -5.49 11.85
C VAL A 66 -1.05 -5.98 10.60
N PRO A 67 -2.35 -5.65 10.41
CA PRO A 67 -3.01 -5.90 9.13
C PRO A 67 -2.38 -5.03 8.03
N ALA A 68 -2.26 -5.59 6.84
CA ALA A 68 -1.65 -4.91 5.71
C ALA A 68 -2.38 -5.18 4.39
N THR A 69 -2.27 -4.23 3.47
CA THR A 69 -2.71 -4.38 2.08
C THR A 69 -1.53 -4.25 1.13
N GLY A 70 -1.27 -5.28 0.34
CA GLY A 70 -0.25 -5.28 -0.71
C GLY A 70 -0.83 -4.92 -2.08
N PHE A 71 -0.12 -4.16 -2.90
CA PHE A 71 -0.49 -3.85 -4.28
C PHE A 71 0.48 -4.56 -5.23
N ALA A 72 -0.05 -5.52 -5.99
CA ALA A 72 0.77 -6.41 -6.80
C ALA A 72 0.82 -5.97 -8.27
N ILE A 73 2.03 -6.01 -8.84
CA ILE A 73 2.25 -5.78 -10.26
C ILE A 73 2.10 -7.11 -10.98
N GLY A 74 1.07 -7.25 -11.83
CA GLY A 74 0.75 -8.53 -12.49
C GLY A 74 1.91 -9.11 -13.31
N GLY A 75 2.70 -8.25 -13.96
CA GLY A 75 3.86 -8.64 -14.76
C GLY A 75 5.13 -8.92 -13.95
N ALA A 76 5.18 -8.57 -12.66
CA ALA A 76 6.35 -8.76 -11.81
C ALA A 76 6.38 -10.11 -11.08
N VAL A 77 5.24 -10.79 -10.97
CA VAL A 77 5.14 -12.09 -10.28
C VAL A 77 5.78 -13.19 -11.13
N ALA A 78 7.00 -13.61 -10.78
CA ALA A 78 7.67 -14.70 -11.47
C ALA A 78 6.97 -16.06 -11.19
N LYS A 79 7.23 -17.05 -12.06
CA LYS A 79 6.60 -18.39 -11.94
C LYS A 79 6.83 -19.06 -10.58
N ASN A 80 7.97 -18.80 -9.96
CA ASN A 80 8.41 -19.37 -8.69
C ASN A 80 8.13 -18.46 -7.47
N GLU A 81 7.38 -17.38 -7.65
CA GLU A 81 7.05 -16.41 -6.57
C GLU A 81 5.58 -16.46 -6.18
N TRP A 82 4.79 -17.34 -6.80
CA TRP A 82 3.37 -17.49 -6.49
C TRP A 82 3.12 -17.96 -5.06
N ASP A 83 3.96 -18.85 -4.55
CA ASP A 83 3.88 -19.31 -3.16
C ASP A 83 4.05 -18.14 -2.17
N LEU A 84 4.80 -17.09 -2.52
CA LEU A 84 4.94 -15.88 -1.69
C LEU A 84 3.63 -15.09 -1.66
N MET A 85 3.00 -14.91 -2.82
CA MET A 85 1.71 -14.21 -2.92
C MET A 85 0.59 -14.98 -2.20
N GLU A 86 0.57 -16.30 -2.37
CA GLU A 86 -0.38 -17.18 -1.68
C GLU A 86 -0.13 -17.18 -0.16
N THR A 87 1.13 -17.18 0.28
CA THR A 87 1.48 -17.04 1.70
C THR A 87 0.98 -15.72 2.27
N PHE A 88 1.22 -14.60 1.58
CA PHE A 88 0.79 -13.27 2.02
C PHE A 88 -0.74 -13.23 2.20
N ARG A 89 -1.49 -13.73 1.21
CA ARG A 89 -2.95 -13.86 1.30
C ARG A 89 -3.39 -14.78 2.43
N ASN A 90 -2.76 -15.95 2.59
CA ASN A 90 -3.15 -16.97 3.58
C ASN A 90 -2.88 -16.52 5.02
N GLN A 91 -1.99 -15.56 5.24
CA GLN A 91 -1.80 -14.89 6.53
C GLN A 91 -2.90 -13.85 6.85
N GLY A 92 -3.88 -13.69 5.96
CA GLY A 92 -5.01 -12.78 6.14
C GLY A 92 -4.77 -11.36 5.61
N PHE A 93 -3.66 -11.12 4.90
CA PHE A 93 -3.40 -9.82 4.28
C PHE A 93 -4.17 -9.66 2.97
N THR A 94 -4.52 -8.41 2.68
CA THR A 94 -5.29 -8.01 1.48
C THR A 94 -4.34 -7.81 0.31
N ILE A 95 -4.75 -8.20 -0.90
CA ILE A 95 -3.96 -8.00 -2.13
C ILE A 95 -4.82 -7.26 -3.16
N GLY A 96 -4.37 -6.06 -3.53
CA GLY A 96 -4.93 -5.20 -4.56
C GLY A 96 -4.13 -5.21 -5.86
N ASN A 97 -4.73 -4.63 -6.89
CA ASN A 97 -4.18 -4.53 -8.24
C ASN A 97 -3.32 -3.25 -8.39
N HIS A 98 -2.09 -3.41 -8.90
CA HIS A 98 -1.16 -2.32 -9.20
C HIS A 98 -0.78 -2.22 -10.68
N THR A 99 -1.71 -2.56 -11.57
CA THR A 99 -1.51 -2.70 -13.02
C THR A 99 -0.55 -3.85 -13.39
N TYR A 100 -0.42 -4.16 -14.68
CA TYR A 100 0.41 -5.27 -15.12
C TYR A 100 1.84 -4.81 -15.39
N THR A 101 2.01 -3.64 -15.98
CA THR A 101 3.32 -3.11 -16.40
C THR A 101 3.87 -2.02 -15.48
N HIS A 102 3.11 -1.57 -14.47
CA HIS A 102 3.50 -0.49 -13.58
C HIS A 102 3.79 0.83 -14.32
N LEU A 103 3.11 1.08 -15.44
CA LEU A 103 3.25 2.34 -16.18
C LEU A 103 2.42 3.45 -15.53
N SER A 104 2.90 4.69 -15.65
CA SER A 104 2.12 5.87 -15.27
C SER A 104 0.98 6.10 -16.26
N LEU A 105 -0.24 6.38 -15.78
CA LEU A 105 -1.36 6.81 -16.65
C LEU A 105 -1.04 8.12 -17.40
N ASN A 106 -0.13 8.95 -16.88
CA ASN A 106 0.34 10.13 -17.58
C ASN A 106 1.11 9.78 -18.87
N ALA A 107 1.74 8.60 -18.93
CA ALA A 107 2.60 8.18 -20.03
C ALA A 107 1.86 7.46 -21.18
N ILE A 108 0.65 6.92 -20.92
CA ILE A 108 -0.10 6.14 -21.92
C ILE A 108 -1.55 6.63 -22.06
N SER A 109 -2.29 6.11 -23.04
CA SER A 109 -3.71 6.41 -23.21
C SER A 109 -4.55 5.69 -22.15
N ALA A 110 -5.75 6.22 -21.85
CA ALA A 110 -6.68 5.58 -20.93
C ALA A 110 -7.02 4.14 -21.35
N ASP A 111 -7.25 3.89 -22.65
CA ASP A 111 -7.57 2.54 -23.16
C ASP A 111 -6.43 1.54 -22.92
N LYS A 112 -5.18 1.95 -23.16
CA LYS A 112 -4.02 1.09 -22.88
C LYS A 112 -3.86 0.83 -21.39
N TYR A 113 -4.14 1.83 -20.56
CA TYR A 113 -4.04 1.69 -19.12
C TYR A 113 -5.14 0.78 -18.55
N ILE A 114 -6.38 0.90 -19.04
CA ILE A 114 -7.50 0.01 -18.68
C ILE A 114 -7.18 -1.44 -19.05
N ALA A 115 -6.71 -1.68 -20.28
CA ALA A 115 -6.28 -3.02 -20.69
C ALA A 115 -5.13 -3.57 -19.81
N ASP A 116 -4.25 -2.69 -19.30
CA ASP A 116 -3.18 -3.08 -18.38
C ASP A 116 -3.71 -3.44 -16.97
N ILE A 117 -4.77 -2.76 -16.50
CA ILE A 117 -5.49 -3.11 -15.27
C ILE A 117 -6.19 -4.47 -15.43
N GLU A 118 -6.92 -4.69 -16.53
CA GLU A 118 -7.61 -5.95 -16.84
C GLU A 118 -6.64 -7.13 -16.87
N ARG A 119 -5.51 -6.95 -17.56
CA ARG A 119 -4.48 -7.98 -17.65
C ARG A 119 -3.89 -8.35 -16.29
N ALA A 120 -3.71 -7.36 -15.40
CA ALA A 120 -3.28 -7.64 -14.04
C ALA A 120 -4.35 -8.38 -13.23
N ASP A 121 -5.61 -7.99 -13.38
CA ASP A 121 -6.73 -8.64 -12.71
C ASP A 121 -6.83 -10.13 -13.08
N GLU A 122 -6.79 -10.43 -14.38
CA GLU A 122 -6.80 -11.81 -14.89
C GLU A 122 -5.60 -12.60 -14.36
N LYS A 123 -4.40 -12.01 -14.45
CA LYS A 123 -3.16 -12.68 -14.02
C LYS A 123 -3.17 -12.98 -12.53
N LEU A 124 -3.64 -12.05 -11.71
CA LEU A 124 -3.59 -12.08 -10.25
C LEU A 124 -4.86 -12.68 -9.61
N GLY A 125 -5.89 -13.04 -10.38
CA GLY A 125 -7.21 -13.43 -9.86
C GLY A 125 -7.21 -14.53 -8.79
N ARG A 126 -6.20 -15.41 -8.78
CA ARG A 126 -6.05 -16.43 -7.73
C ARG A 126 -5.54 -15.91 -6.37
N VAL A 127 -5.02 -14.70 -6.30
CA VAL A 127 -4.49 -14.09 -5.06
C VAL A 127 -5.14 -12.75 -4.71
N LEU A 128 -5.83 -12.09 -5.64
CA LEU A 128 -6.59 -10.89 -5.34
C LEU A 128 -7.67 -11.17 -4.28
N THR A 129 -7.90 -10.19 -3.42
CA THR A 129 -8.86 -10.24 -2.33
C THR A 129 -10.02 -9.28 -2.57
N GLU A 130 -11.10 -9.47 -1.82
CA GLU A 130 -12.24 -8.56 -1.81
C GLU A 130 -12.24 -7.68 -0.53
N PRO A 131 -12.69 -6.41 -0.60
CA PRO A 131 -13.08 -5.70 -1.83
C PRO A 131 -11.88 -5.46 -2.76
N LYS A 132 -12.12 -5.36 -4.08
CA LYS A 132 -11.05 -5.11 -5.05
C LYS A 132 -10.40 -3.75 -4.82
N TYR A 133 -9.20 -3.73 -4.25
CA TYR A 133 -8.43 -2.49 -4.13
C TYR A 133 -7.57 -2.22 -5.36
N PHE A 134 -7.45 -0.95 -5.74
CA PHE A 134 -6.58 -0.49 -6.81
C PHE A 134 -5.71 0.68 -6.36
N ARG A 135 -4.45 0.69 -6.79
CA ARG A 135 -3.58 1.85 -6.67
C ARG A 135 -2.93 2.20 -7.99
N TYR A 136 -2.95 3.48 -8.34
CA TYR A 136 -2.25 3.99 -9.51
C TYR A 136 -0.73 3.93 -9.27
N PRO A 137 0.07 3.31 -10.17
CA PRO A 137 1.51 3.46 -10.18
C PRO A 137 1.91 4.94 -10.16
N TYR A 138 2.90 5.25 -9.31
CA TYR A 138 3.39 6.61 -9.08
C TYR A 138 2.32 7.61 -8.60
N LEU A 139 1.19 7.12 -8.08
CA LEU A 139 0.00 7.91 -7.74
C LEU A 139 -0.49 8.78 -8.90
N ALA A 140 -0.18 8.37 -10.13
CA ALA A 140 -0.44 9.15 -11.33
C ALA A 140 -1.85 8.89 -11.85
N GLU A 141 -2.84 9.61 -11.32
CA GLU A 141 -4.25 9.46 -11.70
C GLU A 141 -4.62 10.06 -13.07
N GLY A 142 -3.68 10.70 -13.77
CA GLY A 142 -4.01 11.43 -14.99
C GLY A 142 -4.75 12.74 -14.74
N LYS A 143 -5.27 13.35 -15.82
CA LYS A 143 -6.05 14.59 -15.79
C LYS A 143 -7.14 14.57 -16.87
N GLY A 144 -8.18 15.40 -16.70
CA GLY A 144 -9.26 15.58 -17.68
C GLY A 144 -10.00 14.29 -18.02
N GLU A 145 -10.42 14.16 -19.28
CA GLU A 145 -11.15 13.00 -19.80
C GLU A 145 -10.42 11.67 -19.58
N LYS A 146 -9.08 11.68 -19.62
CA LYS A 146 -8.27 10.48 -19.37
C LYS A 146 -8.48 9.96 -17.94
N LYS A 147 -8.42 10.85 -16.95
CA LYS A 147 -8.68 10.50 -15.54
C LYS A 147 -10.10 9.98 -15.37
N GLN A 148 -11.08 10.70 -15.94
CA GLN A 148 -12.48 10.33 -15.80
C GLN A 148 -12.76 8.94 -16.38
N LYS A 149 -12.25 8.65 -17.58
CA LYS A 149 -12.44 7.36 -18.25
C LYS A 149 -11.89 6.18 -17.44
N VAL A 150 -10.72 6.34 -16.81
CA VAL A 150 -10.15 5.27 -15.95
C VAL A 150 -10.92 5.15 -14.64
N LEU A 151 -11.34 6.27 -14.04
CA LEU A 151 -12.18 6.26 -12.83
C LEU A 151 -13.51 5.55 -13.08
N ASP A 152 -14.19 5.86 -14.19
CA ASP A 152 -15.47 5.24 -14.56
C ASP A 152 -15.31 3.72 -14.74
N TYR A 153 -14.22 3.29 -15.40
CA TYR A 153 -13.89 1.87 -15.53
C TYR A 153 -13.68 1.20 -14.17
N LEU A 154 -12.88 1.81 -13.28
CA LEU A 154 -12.61 1.26 -11.95
C LEU A 154 -13.91 1.10 -11.15
N LEU A 155 -14.76 2.13 -11.13
CA LEU A 155 -16.05 2.10 -10.44
C LEU A 155 -17.00 1.03 -11.03
N ALA A 156 -17.10 0.96 -12.35
CA ALA A 156 -17.94 -0.03 -13.03
C ALA A 156 -17.49 -1.48 -12.74
N ASN A 157 -16.20 -1.68 -12.43
CA ASN A 157 -15.61 -2.97 -12.09
C ASN A 157 -15.38 -3.16 -10.58
N GLN A 158 -16.07 -2.38 -9.74
CA GLN A 158 -16.09 -2.52 -8.27
C GLN A 158 -14.72 -2.34 -7.60
N TYR A 159 -13.82 -1.59 -8.22
CA TYR A 159 -12.56 -1.22 -7.60
C TYR A 159 -12.73 -0.07 -6.61
N THR A 160 -12.10 -0.21 -5.44
CA THR A 160 -11.88 0.85 -4.48
C THR A 160 -10.47 1.40 -4.66
N ILE A 161 -10.35 2.69 -4.99
CA ILE A 161 -9.06 3.36 -5.12
C ILE A 161 -8.47 3.58 -3.73
N ALA A 162 -7.26 3.08 -3.48
CA ALA A 162 -6.56 3.25 -2.22
C ALA A 162 -5.58 4.45 -2.30
N PRO A 163 -5.86 5.58 -1.63
CA PRO A 163 -4.99 6.75 -1.65
C PRO A 163 -3.73 6.52 -0.79
N VAL A 164 -2.82 7.50 -0.84
CA VAL A 164 -1.65 7.60 0.06
C VAL A 164 -1.70 8.98 0.75
N THR A 165 -1.61 8.99 2.07
CA THR A 165 -1.58 10.22 2.89
C THR A 165 -0.22 10.44 3.56
N ILE A 166 0.55 9.38 3.76
CA ILE A 166 1.91 9.39 4.31
C ILE A 166 2.78 8.50 3.41
N ASP A 167 3.81 9.07 2.81
CA ASP A 167 4.79 8.36 1.99
C ASP A 167 6.08 8.13 2.81
N SER A 168 6.48 6.87 2.95
CA SER A 168 7.68 6.48 3.70
C SER A 168 8.98 6.89 2.99
N LYS A 169 8.92 7.09 1.66
CA LYS A 169 10.08 7.32 0.78
C LYS A 169 11.17 6.26 0.91
N ASP A 170 10.79 5.03 1.25
CA ASP A 170 11.70 3.89 1.37
C ASP A 170 12.55 3.64 0.11
N TYR A 171 11.99 3.89 -1.07
CA TYR A 171 12.67 3.80 -2.35
C TYR A 171 13.84 4.78 -2.48
N GLU A 172 13.79 5.96 -1.85
CA GLU A 172 14.91 6.90 -1.83
C GLU A 172 16.08 6.36 -1.01
N PHE A 173 15.78 5.75 0.14
CA PHE A 173 16.79 5.06 0.96
C PHE A 173 17.41 3.89 0.19
N ASN A 174 16.57 3.08 -0.46
CA ASN A 174 17.04 1.96 -1.28
C ASN A 174 17.95 2.44 -2.43
N ALA A 175 17.59 3.53 -3.11
CA ALA A 175 18.42 4.14 -4.16
C ALA A 175 19.78 4.62 -3.63
N GLN A 176 19.83 5.18 -2.42
CA GLN A 176 21.11 5.54 -1.77
C GLN A 176 21.94 4.30 -1.44
N LEU A 177 21.32 3.25 -0.89
CA LEU A 177 22.00 1.99 -0.59
C LEU A 177 22.57 1.33 -1.86
N TYR A 178 21.86 1.41 -2.98
CA TYR A 178 22.34 0.86 -4.25
C TYR A 178 23.58 1.56 -4.81
N ARG A 179 23.85 2.81 -4.43
CA ARG A 179 25.08 3.53 -4.79
C ARG A 179 26.30 2.99 -4.06
N ILE A 180 26.12 2.23 -2.98
CA ILE A 180 27.20 1.57 -2.25
C ILE A 180 27.42 0.18 -2.89
N PRO A 181 28.63 -0.16 -3.36
CA PRO A 181 28.94 -1.50 -3.85
C PRO A 181 28.55 -2.56 -2.82
N TYR A 182 27.97 -3.68 -3.27
CA TYR A 182 27.47 -4.73 -2.36
C TYR A 182 28.53 -5.20 -1.36
N SER A 183 29.78 -5.36 -1.80
CA SER A 183 30.92 -5.75 -0.97
C SER A 183 31.27 -4.77 0.15
N LYS A 184 30.71 -3.55 0.14
CA LYS A 184 30.95 -2.48 1.11
C LYS A 184 29.75 -2.19 2.01
N ARG A 185 28.64 -2.91 1.85
CA ARG A 185 27.45 -2.74 2.70
C ARG A 185 27.67 -3.48 4.02
N ALA A 186 27.17 -2.92 5.12
CA ALA A 186 27.10 -3.64 6.39
C ALA A 186 26.25 -4.91 6.18
N GLN A 187 26.78 -6.06 6.61
CA GLN A 187 26.08 -7.34 6.55
C GLN A 187 25.20 -7.52 7.78
#